data_AF-A0AAW2Y922-F1
#
_entry.id   AF-A0AAW2Y922-F1
#
_cell.length_a   1.000
_cell.length_b   1.000
_cell.length_c   1.000
_cell.angle_alpha   90.00
_cell.angle_beta   90.00
_cell.angle_gamma   90.00
#
_symmetry.space_group_name_H-M   'P 1'
#
loop_
_entity.id
_entity.type
_entity.pdbx_description
1 polymer ?
#
loop_
_entity_poly.entity_id
_entity_poly.type
_entity_poly.pdbx_seq_one_letter_code
_entity_poly.pdbx_strand_id
1 'polypeptide(L)'
;MVENLCGKTSNEEQHFSSPFSIDELRTLDFALEGVLFQQLLRMPSPPYSSDNLKEDEFLALEDFLHTAAEGLWRAFWHKNKPLPYFVGCPRYPGSRFYTVEKAISRGRLGGLCGAALMSKNKGNLHARWDDVVKFVLFKRNLLKGKESGFSSSVVCEALFYAIHILFSRSLSKYNTVTTDYVFVSVIDSKFGGVVKLGGDLGKLEVDLNNPYQSMAEWITSHAEVSISPWTEYGTSLEM
;
A
#
# COMPACT_ATOMS: atom_id res chain seq x y z
N MET A 1 -50.48 -32.02 11.25
CA MET A 1 -49.63 -33.17 11.64
C MET A 1 -48.85 -33.57 10.39
N VAL A 2 -47.51 -33.51 10.46
CA VAL A 2 -46.51 -34.07 9.50
C VAL A 2 -46.49 -33.39 8.10
N GLU A 3 -45.50 -32.52 7.78
CA GLU A 3 -44.16 -32.80 7.20
C GLU A 3 -44.22 -33.60 5.86
N ASN A 4 -43.47 -33.33 4.77
CA ASN A 4 -42.28 -32.51 4.52
C ASN A 4 -42.00 -32.41 2.98
N LEU A 5 -41.02 -31.57 2.64
CA LEU A 5 -40.03 -31.65 1.52
C LEU A 5 -40.18 -30.86 0.19
N CYS A 6 -39.22 -29.92 0.05
CA CYS A 6 -38.41 -29.54 -1.13
C CYS A 6 -39.04 -28.59 -2.18
N GLY A 7 -38.47 -27.45 -2.57
CA GLY A 7 -37.19 -26.77 -2.30
C GLY A 7 -36.98 -25.65 -3.35
N LYS A 8 -36.26 -24.58 -3.01
CA LYS A 8 -35.24 -23.90 -3.86
C LYS A 8 -34.74 -22.59 -3.21
N THR A 9 -33.42 -22.53 -3.18
CA THR A 9 -32.48 -21.45 -2.88
C THR A 9 -32.80 -20.12 -3.56
N SER A 10 -32.55 -19.01 -2.88
CA SER A 10 -32.08 -17.78 -3.51
C SER A 10 -30.77 -17.35 -2.87
N ASN A 11 -29.69 -17.52 -3.64
CA ASN A 11 -28.41 -16.83 -3.45
C ASN A 11 -28.70 -15.33 -3.30
N GLU A 12 -28.48 -14.76 -2.13
CA GLU A 12 -28.14 -13.35 -2.05
C GLU A 12 -26.66 -13.24 -2.41
N GLU A 13 -26.38 -13.19 -3.71
CA GLU A 13 -25.11 -12.65 -4.19
C GLU A 13 -25.01 -11.23 -3.64
N GLN A 14 -24.13 -11.03 -2.65
CA GLN A 14 -23.74 -9.72 -2.19
C GLN A 14 -23.06 -9.01 -3.36
N HIS A 15 -23.86 -8.34 -4.19
CA HIS A 15 -23.37 -7.39 -5.16
C HIS A 15 -22.66 -6.27 -4.40
N PHE A 16 -21.33 -6.32 -4.38
CA PHE A 16 -20.53 -5.17 -4.01
C PHE A 16 -20.88 -4.04 -4.98
N SER A 17 -21.65 -3.07 -4.50
CA SER A 17 -21.82 -1.80 -5.20
C SER A 17 -20.43 -1.18 -5.35
N SER A 18 -20.02 -0.93 -6.60
CA SER A 18 -18.74 -0.29 -6.90
C SER A 18 -18.60 0.96 -6.03
N PRO A 19 -17.48 1.13 -5.30
CA PRO A 19 -17.25 2.30 -4.45
C PRO A 19 -17.10 3.60 -5.26
N PHE A 20 -17.09 3.51 -6.59
CA PHE A 20 -16.95 4.62 -7.53
C PHE A 20 -18.09 4.60 -8.55
N SER A 21 -18.58 5.79 -8.91
CA SER A 21 -19.44 6.00 -10.07
C SER A 21 -18.67 5.82 -11.39
N ILE A 22 -19.38 5.55 -12.49
CA ILE A 22 -18.75 5.35 -13.81
C ILE A 22 -17.97 6.58 -14.29
N ASP A 23 -18.41 7.78 -13.91
CA ASP A 23 -17.74 9.03 -14.28
C ASP A 23 -16.49 9.27 -13.42
N GLU A 24 -16.50 8.84 -12.16
CA GLU A 24 -15.29 8.80 -11.32
C GLU A 24 -14.29 7.76 -11.83
N LEU A 25 -14.75 6.60 -12.29
CA LEU A 25 -13.88 5.58 -12.92
C LEU A 25 -13.27 6.10 -14.21
N ARG A 26 -14.03 6.76 -15.08
CA ARG A 26 -13.47 7.40 -16.30
C ARG A 26 -12.51 8.52 -15.98
N THR A 27 -12.78 9.29 -14.94
CA THR A 27 -11.86 10.31 -14.44
C THR A 27 -10.61 9.66 -13.84
N LEU A 28 -10.74 8.47 -13.26
CA LEU A 28 -9.64 7.68 -12.72
C LEU A 28 -8.78 7.17 -13.86
N ASP A 29 -9.38 6.51 -14.84
CA ASP A 29 -8.71 6.02 -16.03
C ASP A 29 -7.99 7.17 -16.73
N PHE A 30 -8.65 8.32 -16.93
CA PHE A 30 -8.03 9.50 -17.52
C PHE A 30 -6.90 10.09 -16.66
N ALA A 31 -7.06 10.12 -15.33
CA ALA A 31 -6.01 10.57 -14.42
C ALA A 31 -4.84 9.59 -14.35
N LEU A 32 -5.09 8.29 -14.46
CA LEU A 32 -4.09 7.22 -14.50
C LEU A 32 -3.42 7.09 -15.86
N GLU A 33 -4.07 7.53 -16.93
CA GLU A 33 -3.49 7.71 -18.26
C GLU A 33 -2.60 8.97 -18.31
N GLY A 34 -2.98 10.02 -17.56
CA GLY A 34 -2.26 11.30 -17.48
C GLY A 34 -1.10 11.33 -16.46
N VAL A 35 -1.22 10.62 -15.35
CA VAL A 35 -0.07 10.17 -14.54
C VAL A 35 0.60 9.14 -15.41
N LEU A 36 1.88 9.26 -15.75
CA LEU A 36 2.54 8.21 -16.51
C LEU A 36 2.57 6.92 -15.65
N PHE A 37 1.53 6.09 -15.73
CA PHE A 37 1.59 4.68 -15.36
C PHE A 37 2.69 3.98 -16.18
N GLN A 38 2.99 4.55 -17.36
CA GLN A 38 4.18 4.24 -18.14
C GLN A 38 5.51 4.56 -17.44
N GLN A 39 5.60 5.37 -16.38
CA GLN A 39 6.84 5.55 -15.60
C GLN A 39 7.08 4.40 -14.61
N LEU A 40 6.04 3.78 -14.04
CA LEU A 40 6.18 2.51 -13.30
C LEU A 40 6.67 1.39 -14.23
N LEU A 41 6.09 1.30 -15.44
CA LEU A 41 6.49 0.35 -16.49
C LEU A 41 7.81 0.71 -17.19
N ARG A 42 8.26 1.97 -17.08
CA ARG A 42 9.57 2.45 -17.57
C ARG A 42 10.57 2.67 -16.45
N MET A 43 10.33 2.16 -15.23
CA MET A 43 11.45 2.06 -14.29
C MET A 43 12.56 1.32 -15.05
N PRO A 44 13.75 1.92 -15.20
CA PRO A 44 14.82 1.25 -15.91
C PRO A 44 14.93 -0.15 -15.33
N SER A 45 14.91 -1.15 -16.19
CA SER A 45 15.27 -2.52 -15.82
C SER A 45 16.66 -2.78 -16.39
N PRO A 46 17.74 -2.30 -15.73
CA PRO A 46 19.08 -2.65 -16.16
C PRO A 46 19.23 -4.17 -16.02
N PRO A 47 19.76 -4.85 -17.05
CA PRO A 47 19.97 -6.30 -17.00
C PRO A 47 21.05 -6.74 -15.98
N TYR A 48 21.71 -5.80 -15.29
CA TYR A 48 22.82 -6.06 -14.37
C TYR A 48 22.66 -5.30 -13.06
N SER A 49 22.47 -6.02 -11.95
CA SER A 49 22.37 -5.46 -10.60
C SER A 49 23.71 -4.85 -10.15
N SER A 50 23.85 -3.53 -10.29
CA SER A 50 24.89 -2.76 -9.60
C SER A 50 24.26 -1.87 -8.51
N ASP A 51 25.01 -1.56 -7.46
CA ASP A 51 24.52 -0.74 -6.34
C ASP A 51 24.10 0.68 -6.76
N ASN A 52 24.68 1.20 -7.85
CA ASN A 52 24.32 2.49 -8.44
C ASN A 52 22.85 2.56 -8.89
N LEU A 53 22.23 1.41 -9.17
CA LEU A 53 20.83 1.35 -9.60
C LEU A 53 19.84 1.57 -8.46
N LYS A 54 20.28 1.37 -7.20
CA LYS A 54 19.39 1.56 -6.04
C LYS A 54 18.96 3.01 -5.91
N GLU A 55 19.85 3.93 -6.25
CA GLU A 55 19.58 5.35 -6.22
C GLU A 55 18.48 5.71 -7.22
N ASP A 56 18.68 5.32 -8.49
CA ASP A 56 17.74 5.58 -9.57
C ASP A 56 16.36 4.94 -9.32
N GLU A 57 16.33 3.70 -8.81
CA GLU A 57 15.08 3.00 -8.45
C GLU A 57 14.27 3.75 -7.38
N PHE A 58 14.94 4.22 -6.31
CA PHE A 58 14.25 4.94 -5.24
C PHE A 58 13.85 6.36 -5.67
N LEU A 59 14.66 7.05 -6.49
CA LEU A 59 14.29 8.33 -7.08
C LEU A 59 13.07 8.17 -7.99
N ALA A 60 13.04 7.15 -8.84
CA ALA A 60 11.90 6.84 -9.69
C ALA A 60 10.65 6.51 -8.86
N LEU A 61 10.79 5.77 -7.76
CA LEU A 61 9.70 5.48 -6.84
C LEU A 61 9.15 6.74 -6.17
N GLU A 62 10.03 7.62 -5.67
CA GLU A 62 9.65 8.88 -5.03
C GLU A 62 8.91 9.80 -6.01
N ASP A 63 9.44 9.95 -7.23
CA ASP A 63 8.85 10.75 -8.30
C ASP A 63 7.50 10.20 -8.77
N PHE A 64 7.41 8.88 -8.97
CA PHE A 64 6.15 8.21 -9.33
C PHE A 64 5.06 8.51 -8.29
N LEU A 65 5.37 8.32 -7.01
CA LEU A 65 4.39 8.50 -5.94
C LEU A 65 3.94 9.96 -5.83
N HIS A 66 4.87 10.90 -5.99
CA HIS A 66 4.57 12.33 -6.00
C HIS A 66 3.70 12.71 -7.19
N THR A 67 4.07 12.30 -8.39
CA THR A 67 3.37 12.58 -9.64
C THR A 67 1.97 11.95 -9.64
N ALA A 68 1.84 10.71 -9.18
CA ALA A 68 0.54 10.04 -9.07
C ALA A 68 -0.39 10.76 -8.09
N ALA A 69 0.10 11.11 -6.91
CA ALA A 69 -0.70 11.84 -5.93
C ALA A 69 -1.11 13.23 -6.43
N GLU A 70 -0.21 13.96 -7.08
CA GLU A 70 -0.49 15.29 -7.65
C GLU A 70 -1.49 15.21 -8.81
N GLY A 71 -1.33 14.24 -9.71
CA GLY A 71 -2.24 14.02 -10.83
C GLY A 71 -3.66 13.70 -10.36
N LEU A 72 -3.80 12.73 -9.45
CA LEU A 72 -5.10 12.37 -8.86
C LEU A 72 -5.72 13.56 -8.11
N TRP A 73 -4.93 14.28 -7.31
CA TRP A 73 -5.42 15.45 -6.57
C TRP A 73 -5.98 16.54 -7.49
N ARG A 74 -5.26 16.86 -8.58
CA ARG A 74 -5.68 17.88 -9.55
C ARG A 74 -6.87 17.43 -10.39
N ALA A 75 -6.95 16.15 -10.73
CA ALA A 75 -8.03 15.60 -11.54
C ALA A 75 -9.36 15.57 -10.78
N PHE A 76 -9.34 15.09 -9.54
CA PHE A 76 -10.56 14.75 -8.81
C PHE A 76 -10.98 15.74 -7.73
N TRP A 77 -10.02 16.35 -7.03
CA TRP A 77 -10.33 17.20 -5.89
C TRP A 77 -10.22 18.67 -6.24
N HIS A 78 -9.03 19.14 -6.60
CA HIS A 78 -8.78 20.58 -6.75
C HIS A 78 -7.69 20.88 -7.78
N LYS A 79 -8.06 21.57 -8.87
CA LYS A 79 -7.12 21.99 -9.92
C LYS A 79 -6.06 23.00 -9.44
N ASN A 80 -6.40 23.87 -8.49
CA ASN A 80 -5.58 25.03 -8.10
C ASN A 80 -5.15 25.04 -6.62
N LYS A 81 -5.46 24.00 -5.84
CA LYS A 81 -5.05 23.94 -4.43
C LYS A 81 -3.77 23.11 -4.28
N PRO A 82 -2.88 23.47 -3.33
CA PRO A 82 -1.66 22.70 -3.10
C PRO A 82 -1.96 21.28 -2.66
N LEU A 83 -1.12 20.33 -3.07
CA LEU A 83 -1.18 18.94 -2.62
C LEU A 83 -1.13 18.87 -1.09
N PRO A 84 -2.14 18.29 -0.42
CA PRO A 84 -2.11 18.09 1.02
C PRO A 84 -1.22 16.91 1.43
N TYR A 85 -0.44 16.34 0.51
CA TYR A 85 0.42 15.19 0.74
C TYR A 85 1.88 15.49 0.41
N PHE A 86 2.78 14.70 0.99
CA PHE A 86 4.20 14.65 0.66
C PHE A 86 4.69 13.20 0.66
N VAL A 87 5.84 12.95 0.02
CA VAL A 87 6.45 11.61 -0.04
C VAL A 87 7.61 11.53 0.94
N GLY A 88 7.78 10.37 1.56
CA GLY A 88 8.95 10.09 2.41
C GLY A 88 9.30 8.61 2.43
N CYS A 89 10.59 8.31 2.47
CA CYS A 89 11.13 6.96 2.46
C CYS A 89 11.60 6.55 3.87
N PRO A 90 10.99 5.52 4.48
CA PRO A 90 11.50 4.91 5.69
C PRO A 90 12.54 3.81 5.37
N ARG A 91 13.28 3.40 6.40
CA ARG A 91 14.15 2.21 6.34
C ARG A 91 13.47 0.96 6.87
N TYR A 92 12.72 1.12 7.94
CA TYR A 92 11.97 0.08 8.63
C TYR A 92 10.88 0.74 9.49
N PRO A 93 9.87 -0.01 9.98
CA PRO A 93 8.86 0.51 10.90
C PRO A 93 9.48 1.18 12.14
N GLY A 94 9.01 2.37 12.49
CA GLY A 94 9.59 3.19 13.57
C GLY A 94 10.83 4.01 13.19
N SER A 95 11.38 3.85 11.98
CA SER A 95 12.44 4.74 11.49
C SER A 95 11.87 6.11 11.07
N ARG A 96 12.73 7.14 11.07
CA ARG A 96 12.40 8.46 10.49
C ARG A 96 12.28 8.36 8.97
N PHE A 97 11.40 9.18 8.40
CA PHE A 97 11.28 9.36 6.96
C PHE A 97 12.33 10.34 6.43
N TYR A 98 12.81 10.06 5.22
CA TYR A 98 13.76 10.88 4.49
C TYR A 98 13.27 11.05 3.05
N THR A 99 13.62 12.17 2.41
CA THR A 99 13.66 12.18 0.94
C THR A 99 14.79 11.28 0.48
N VAL A 100 14.75 10.80 -0.76
CA VAL A 100 15.81 9.92 -1.29
C VAL A 100 17.18 10.61 -1.25
N GLU A 101 17.25 11.88 -1.67
CA GLU A 101 18.46 12.73 -1.56
C GLU A 101 19.02 12.80 -0.13
N LYS A 102 18.14 12.92 0.86
CA LYS A 102 18.53 12.99 2.27
C LYS A 102 19.00 11.64 2.80
N ALA A 103 18.50 10.53 2.25
CA ALA A 103 19.00 9.20 2.55
C ALA A 103 20.39 8.98 1.92
N ILE A 104 20.61 9.45 0.68
CA ILE A 104 21.90 9.38 -0.04
C ILE A 104 22.98 10.16 0.71
N SER A 105 22.73 11.44 1.00
CA SER A 105 23.67 12.30 1.75
C SER A 105 24.04 11.78 3.14
N ARG A 106 23.24 10.87 3.70
CA ARG A 106 23.48 10.23 5.01
C ARG A 106 24.05 8.82 4.92
N GLY A 107 24.34 8.31 3.72
CA GLY A 107 24.79 6.93 3.51
C GLY A 107 23.76 5.88 3.92
N ARG A 108 22.46 6.21 3.83
CA ARG A 108 21.34 5.39 4.31
C ARG A 108 20.47 4.79 3.20
N LEU A 109 20.81 5.04 1.93
CA LEU A 109 20.12 4.49 0.76
C LEU A 109 19.98 2.95 0.83
N GLY A 110 21.04 2.26 1.25
CA GLY A 110 21.06 0.81 1.39
C GLY A 110 19.98 0.25 2.32
N GLY A 111 19.50 1.05 3.29
CA GLY A 111 18.48 0.64 4.24
C GLY A 111 17.05 1.01 3.86
N LEU A 112 16.81 1.74 2.76
CA LEU A 112 15.45 2.11 2.37
C LEU A 112 14.65 0.86 1.97
N CYS A 113 13.37 0.84 2.34
CA CYS A 113 12.45 -0.27 2.09
C CYS A 113 11.32 0.09 1.12
N GLY A 114 11.03 1.37 0.93
CA GLY A 114 9.90 1.82 0.12
C GLY A 114 9.67 3.33 0.23
N ALA A 115 8.49 3.76 -0.19
CA ALA A 115 8.04 5.14 -0.12
C ALA A 115 6.64 5.22 0.49
N ALA A 116 6.41 6.24 1.30
CA ALA A 116 5.13 6.54 1.94
C ALA A 116 4.57 7.84 1.38
N LEU A 117 3.30 7.83 0.99
CA LEU A 117 2.52 9.04 0.79
C LEU A 117 1.91 9.45 2.13
N MET A 118 2.20 10.67 2.56
CA MET A 118 1.92 11.14 3.91
C MET A 118 1.10 12.42 3.89
N SER A 119 0.15 12.54 4.81
CA SER A 119 -0.69 13.74 4.98
C SER A 119 0.11 14.89 5.60
N LYS A 120 -0.01 16.09 5.01
CA LYS A 120 0.50 17.34 5.57
C LYS A 120 -0.43 17.80 6.69
N ASN A 121 -0.19 17.32 7.89
CA ASN A 121 -0.88 17.85 9.06
C ASN A 121 -0.26 19.20 9.45
N LYS A 122 -1.07 20.27 9.46
CA LYS A 122 -0.63 21.67 9.67
C LYS A 122 0.06 21.92 11.03
N GLY A 123 -0.01 20.97 11.96
CA GLY A 123 0.62 21.06 13.28
C GLY A 123 1.95 20.31 13.46
N ASN A 124 2.34 19.42 12.53
CA ASN A 124 3.49 18.55 12.74
C ASN A 124 4.63 18.86 11.77
N LEU A 125 5.78 19.28 12.32
CA LEU A 125 7.02 19.52 11.58
C LEU A 125 7.75 18.21 11.21
N HIS A 126 7.28 17.07 11.71
CA HIS A 126 7.95 15.78 11.56
C HIS A 126 6.99 14.75 10.98
N ALA A 127 7.47 14.03 9.97
CA ALA A 127 6.79 12.91 9.36
C ALA A 127 6.66 11.75 10.36
N ARG A 128 5.42 11.29 10.59
CA ARG A 128 5.12 10.17 11.50
C ARG A 128 4.32 9.08 10.80
N TRP A 129 4.35 7.88 11.36
CA TRP A 129 3.69 6.71 10.78
C TRP A 129 2.16 6.82 10.77
N ASP A 130 1.57 7.61 11.66
CA ASP A 130 0.13 7.90 11.65
C ASP A 130 -0.29 8.87 10.54
N ASP A 131 0.66 9.65 9.99
CA ASP A 131 0.41 10.52 8.84
C ASP A 131 0.46 9.74 7.50
N VAL A 132 0.90 8.47 7.49
CA VAL A 132 0.98 7.64 6.28
C VAL A 132 -0.42 7.31 5.78
N VAL A 133 -0.72 7.67 4.53
CA VAL A 133 -1.99 7.37 3.85
C VAL A 133 -1.85 6.10 3.00
N LYS A 134 -0.75 6.01 2.24
CA LYS A 134 -0.40 4.88 1.39
C LYS A 134 1.06 4.54 1.57
N PHE A 135 1.37 3.25 1.70
CA PHE A 135 2.73 2.77 1.70
C PHE A 135 3.01 1.90 0.48
N VAL A 136 4.17 2.10 -0.13
CA VAL A 136 4.66 1.33 -1.26
C VAL A 136 5.96 0.66 -0.86
N LEU A 137 5.88 -0.65 -0.62
CA LEU A 137 7.00 -1.52 -0.33
C LEU A 137 7.71 -1.88 -1.63
N PHE A 138 8.99 -1.50 -1.73
CA PHE A 138 9.80 -1.80 -2.90
C PHE A 138 10.57 -3.10 -2.67
N LYS A 139 10.47 -4.02 -3.62
CA LYS A 139 11.19 -5.30 -3.60
C LYS A 139 11.87 -5.50 -4.93
N ARG A 140 13.10 -5.99 -4.92
CA ARG A 140 13.75 -6.45 -6.16
C ARG A 140 13.37 -7.90 -6.41
N ASN A 141 13.03 -8.24 -7.65
CA ASN A 141 12.73 -9.59 -8.11
C ASN A 141 11.51 -10.23 -7.42
N LEU A 142 10.32 -9.63 -7.54
CA LEU A 142 9.09 -10.20 -6.99
C LEU A 142 8.71 -11.56 -7.61
N LEU A 143 9.27 -11.90 -8.78
CA LEU A 143 8.86 -13.01 -9.65
C LEU A 143 9.49 -14.40 -9.35
N LYS A 144 9.83 -14.70 -8.09
CA LYS A 144 10.43 -16.01 -7.72
C LYS A 144 9.52 -16.92 -6.87
N GLY A 145 8.20 -16.75 -6.95
CA GLY A 145 7.22 -17.72 -6.45
C GLY A 145 6.82 -18.69 -7.57
N LYS A 146 6.66 -19.98 -7.26
CA LYS A 146 6.32 -21.02 -8.26
C LYS A 146 4.94 -20.87 -8.90
N GLU A 147 4.07 -20.01 -8.35
CA GLU A 147 2.69 -19.81 -8.78
C GLU A 147 2.34 -18.34 -8.57
N SER A 148 2.04 -17.60 -9.65
CA SER A 148 1.33 -16.31 -9.84
C SER A 148 1.16 -15.25 -8.72
N GLY A 149 1.89 -15.30 -7.61
CA GLY A 149 1.70 -14.42 -6.45
C GLY A 149 2.98 -14.09 -5.68
N PHE A 150 2.83 -13.28 -4.64
CA PHE A 150 3.94 -12.88 -3.77
C PHE A 150 4.45 -14.04 -2.91
N SER A 151 5.77 -14.08 -2.67
CA SER A 151 6.33 -15.00 -1.67
C SER A 151 5.78 -14.69 -0.27
N SER A 152 5.64 -15.71 0.57
CA SER A 152 5.15 -15.53 1.96
C SER A 152 5.98 -14.50 2.73
N SER A 153 7.29 -14.43 2.51
CA SER A 153 8.17 -13.43 3.14
C SER A 153 7.77 -12.00 2.77
N VAL A 154 7.48 -11.75 1.49
CA VAL A 154 7.04 -10.44 0.99
C VAL A 154 5.67 -10.07 1.54
N VAL A 155 4.74 -11.04 1.62
CA VAL A 155 3.43 -10.84 2.23
C VAL A 155 3.55 -10.50 3.71
N CYS A 156 4.33 -11.28 4.47
CA CYS A 156 4.58 -11.04 5.90
C CYS A 156 5.19 -9.65 6.13
N GLU A 157 6.11 -9.22 5.29
CA GLU A 157 6.71 -7.89 5.39
C GLU A 157 5.70 -6.78 5.09
N ALA A 158 4.88 -6.94 4.04
CA ALA A 158 3.80 -6.00 3.74
C ALA A 158 2.80 -5.90 4.90
N LEU A 159 2.42 -7.05 5.50
CA LEU A 159 1.58 -7.10 6.68
C LEU A 159 2.23 -6.41 7.89
N PHE A 160 3.53 -6.57 8.08
CA PHE A 160 4.26 -5.90 9.16
C PHE A 160 4.18 -4.36 9.05
N TYR A 161 4.36 -3.80 7.84
CA TYR A 161 4.15 -2.38 7.61
C TYR A 161 2.67 -1.97 7.79
N ALA A 162 1.74 -2.78 7.31
CA ALA A 162 0.31 -2.50 7.41
C ALA A 162 -0.14 -2.41 8.87
N ILE A 163 0.27 -3.36 9.71
CA ILE A 163 0.02 -3.37 11.16
C ILE A 163 0.64 -2.13 11.79
N HIS A 164 1.90 -1.82 11.48
CA HIS A 164 2.57 -0.68 12.09
C HIS A 164 1.87 0.65 11.78
N ILE A 165 1.37 0.83 10.55
CA ILE A 165 0.57 1.99 10.16
C ILE A 165 -0.76 2.00 10.92
N LEU A 166 -1.47 0.87 10.95
CA LEU A 166 -2.76 0.74 11.64
C LEU A 166 -2.63 1.08 13.13
N PHE A 167 -1.60 0.56 13.78
CA PHE A 167 -1.24 0.86 15.17
C PHE A 167 -0.88 2.32 15.40
N SER A 168 -0.07 2.89 14.50
CA SER A 168 0.33 4.30 14.65
C SER A 168 -0.89 5.21 14.59
N ARG A 169 -1.85 4.91 13.70
CA ARG A 169 -3.12 5.63 13.59
C ARG A 169 -3.98 5.45 14.84
N SER A 170 -4.14 4.22 15.34
CA SER A 170 -4.98 3.94 16.52
C SER A 170 -4.45 4.57 17.80
N LEU A 171 -3.12 4.67 17.94
CA LEU A 171 -2.46 5.31 19.08
C LEU A 171 -2.32 6.83 18.92
N SER A 172 -2.62 7.39 17.74
CA SER A 172 -2.49 8.81 17.51
C SER A 172 -3.60 9.59 18.19
N LYS A 173 -3.21 10.65 18.91
CA LYS A 173 -4.15 11.65 19.44
C LYS A 173 -4.86 12.44 18.34
N TYR A 174 -4.31 12.41 17.12
CA TYR A 174 -4.82 13.09 15.94
C TYR A 174 -5.52 12.05 15.09
N ASN A 175 -6.74 11.69 15.51
CA ASN A 175 -7.55 10.63 14.90
C ASN A 175 -8.11 11.10 13.53
N THR A 176 -7.23 11.35 12.56
CA THR A 176 -7.60 11.96 11.26
C THR A 176 -7.92 10.93 10.18
N VAL A 177 -7.55 9.66 10.37
CA VAL A 177 -7.81 8.56 9.43
C VAL A 177 -8.52 7.44 10.18
N THR A 178 -9.85 7.41 10.07
CA THR A 178 -10.75 6.49 10.78
C THR A 178 -10.96 5.16 10.04
N THR A 179 -10.06 4.79 9.14
CA THR A 179 -10.22 3.57 8.34
C THR A 179 -9.54 2.41 9.05
N ASP A 180 -10.31 1.39 9.39
CA ASP A 180 -9.83 0.13 9.98
C ASP A 180 -9.07 -0.75 8.99
N TYR A 181 -8.59 -0.16 7.88
CA TYR A 181 -7.85 -0.80 6.83
C TYR A 181 -6.62 0.00 6.41
N VAL A 182 -5.59 -0.74 5.99
CA VAL A 182 -4.35 -0.23 5.43
C VAL A 182 -4.06 -0.98 4.13
N PHE A 183 -3.71 -0.22 3.10
CA PHE A 183 -3.26 -0.76 1.83
C PHE A 183 -1.75 -0.57 1.69
N VAL A 184 -1.03 -1.66 1.49
CA VAL A 184 0.39 -1.66 1.13
C VAL A 184 0.51 -2.11 -0.32
N SER A 185 1.00 -1.24 -1.20
CA SER A 185 1.41 -1.71 -2.53
C SER A 185 2.77 -2.36 -2.40
N VAL A 186 2.96 -3.51 -3.03
CA VAL A 186 4.23 -4.20 -3.13
C VAL A 186 4.61 -4.18 -4.60
N ILE A 187 5.74 -3.59 -4.95
CA ILE A 187 6.12 -3.38 -6.35
C ILE A 187 7.61 -3.67 -6.60
N ASP A 188 7.91 -4.02 -7.84
CA ASP A 188 9.23 -3.99 -8.46
C ASP A 188 9.14 -3.26 -9.82
N SER A 189 10.17 -3.37 -10.66
CA SER A 189 10.19 -2.72 -11.99
C SER A 189 9.25 -3.31 -13.04
N LYS A 190 8.61 -4.45 -12.75
CA LYS A 190 7.81 -5.22 -13.73
C LYS A 190 6.51 -5.77 -13.14
N PHE A 191 6.47 -6.00 -11.85
CA PHE A 191 5.41 -6.68 -11.12
C PHE A 191 4.97 -5.84 -9.95
N GLY A 192 3.74 -6.08 -9.52
CA GLY A 192 3.30 -5.57 -8.25
C GLY A 192 2.03 -6.21 -7.78
N GLY A 193 1.44 -5.60 -6.77
CA GLY A 193 0.24 -6.08 -6.11
C GLY A 193 -0.11 -5.20 -4.93
N VAL A 194 -1.34 -5.34 -4.44
CA VAL A 194 -1.79 -4.70 -3.21
C VAL A 194 -2.00 -5.77 -2.16
N VAL A 195 -1.46 -5.53 -0.97
CA VAL A 195 -1.85 -6.23 0.26
C VAL A 195 -2.74 -5.28 1.05
N LYS A 196 -3.99 -5.67 1.25
CA LYS A 196 -4.93 -5.01 2.15
C LYS A 196 -4.93 -5.77 3.46
N LEU A 197 -4.81 -5.04 4.56
CA LEU A 197 -5.08 -5.53 5.90
C LEU A 197 -6.18 -4.66 6.49
N GLY A 198 -7.24 -5.27 7.01
CA GLY A 198 -8.19 -4.57 7.86
C GLY A 198 -8.61 -5.43 9.05
N GLY A 199 -9.14 -4.82 10.09
CA GLY A 199 -9.60 -5.55 11.26
C GLY A 199 -9.85 -4.65 12.47
N ASP A 200 -10.62 -5.18 13.41
CA ASP A 200 -10.94 -4.49 14.66
C ASP A 200 -9.79 -4.63 15.67
N LEU A 201 -9.02 -3.56 15.84
CA LEU A 201 -7.93 -3.50 16.84
C LEU A 201 -8.45 -3.58 18.29
N GLY A 202 -9.74 -3.37 18.55
CA GLY A 202 -10.34 -3.55 19.88
C GLY A 202 -10.29 -5.01 20.36
N LYS A 203 -10.12 -5.97 19.44
CA LYS A 203 -9.97 -7.40 19.73
C LYS A 203 -8.53 -7.84 19.91
N LEU A 204 -7.58 -6.91 19.89
CA LEU A 204 -6.16 -7.22 20.00
C LEU A 204 -5.71 -7.18 21.47
N GLU A 205 -5.51 -8.36 22.03
CA GLU A 205 -4.91 -8.53 23.36
C GLU A 205 -3.38 -8.63 23.23
N VAL A 206 -2.68 -7.55 23.53
CA VAL A 206 -1.21 -7.50 23.43
C VAL A 206 -0.57 -8.11 24.67
N ASP A 207 0.08 -9.26 24.52
CA ASP A 207 1.05 -9.75 25.49
C ASP A 207 2.37 -9.03 25.29
N LEU A 208 2.78 -8.23 26.26
CA LEU A 208 4.04 -7.49 26.23
C LEU A 208 5.28 -8.39 26.24
N ASN A 209 5.14 -9.65 26.66
CA ASN A 209 6.24 -10.62 26.62
C ASN A 209 6.45 -11.20 25.22
N ASN A 210 5.39 -11.28 24.41
CA ASN A 210 5.47 -11.74 23.03
C ASN A 210 4.47 -10.99 22.12
N PRO A 211 4.75 -9.70 21.83
CA PRO A 211 3.82 -8.88 21.05
C PRO A 211 3.63 -9.43 19.63
N TYR A 212 4.64 -10.10 19.06
CA TYR A 212 4.55 -10.68 17.73
C TYR A 212 3.57 -11.85 17.66
N GLN A 213 3.51 -12.68 18.70
CA GLN A 213 2.54 -13.77 18.78
C GLN A 213 1.11 -13.23 18.88
N SER A 214 0.87 -12.23 19.73
CA SER A 214 -0.43 -11.55 19.81
C SER A 214 -0.86 -10.96 18.46
N MET A 215 0.07 -10.36 17.70
CA MET A 215 -0.24 -9.89 16.35
C MET A 215 -0.61 -11.02 15.42
N ALA A 216 0.14 -12.12 15.41
CA ALA A 216 -0.12 -13.25 14.53
C ALA A 216 -1.49 -13.89 14.81
N GLU A 217 -1.84 -14.02 16.08
CA GLU A 217 -3.16 -14.50 16.53
C GLU A 217 -4.27 -13.55 16.08
N TRP A 218 -4.11 -12.24 16.30
CA TRP A 218 -5.08 -11.26 15.85
C TRP A 218 -5.26 -11.24 14.32
N ILE A 219 -4.18 -11.33 13.54
CA ILE A 219 -4.28 -11.42 12.08
C ILE A 219 -5.10 -12.65 11.68
N THR A 220 -4.85 -13.79 12.34
CA THR A 220 -5.47 -15.07 11.99
C THR A 220 -6.95 -15.14 12.40
N SER A 221 -7.32 -14.51 13.52
CA SER A 221 -8.66 -14.64 14.11
C SER A 221 -9.56 -13.43 13.91
N HIS A 222 -8.99 -12.25 13.65
CA HIS A 222 -9.72 -10.96 13.74
C HIS A 222 -9.44 -9.99 12.59
N ALA A 223 -8.53 -10.33 11.67
CA ALA A 223 -8.22 -9.50 10.51
C ALA A 223 -8.74 -10.10 9.20
N GLU A 224 -9.04 -9.22 8.25
CA GLU A 224 -9.26 -9.52 6.85
C GLU A 224 -7.98 -9.16 6.08
N VAL A 225 -7.37 -10.16 5.44
CA VAL A 225 -6.23 -9.99 4.55
C VAL A 225 -6.64 -10.32 3.13
N SER A 226 -6.45 -9.38 2.21
CA SER A 226 -6.62 -9.65 0.78
C SER A 226 -5.37 -9.25 0.00
N ILE A 227 -5.05 -10.06 -1.01
CA ILE A 227 -3.85 -9.91 -1.85
C ILE A 227 -4.31 -9.90 -3.30
N SER A 228 -3.93 -8.84 -4.02
CA SER A 228 -4.27 -8.67 -5.43
C SER A 228 -2.99 -8.41 -6.22
N PRO A 229 -2.35 -9.44 -6.80
CA PRO A 229 -1.17 -9.27 -7.65
C PRO A 229 -1.58 -8.72 -9.04
N TRP A 230 -0.64 -8.04 -9.70
CA TRP A 230 -0.72 -7.70 -11.13
C TRP A 230 0.62 -7.94 -11.81
N THR A 231 0.58 -8.22 -13.11
CA THR A 231 1.78 -8.46 -13.94
C THR A 231 1.86 -7.48 -15.10
N GLU A 232 3.03 -7.38 -15.73
CA GLU A 232 3.31 -6.57 -16.94
C GLU A 232 2.31 -6.86 -18.09
N TYR A 233 1.73 -8.05 -18.12
CA TYR A 233 0.59 -8.40 -18.96
C TYR A 233 -0.68 -8.09 -18.16
N GLY A 234 -1.17 -6.85 -18.31
CA GLY A 234 -2.27 -6.30 -17.52
C GLY A 234 -3.43 -7.28 -17.36
N THR A 235 -3.95 -7.36 -16.13
CA THR A 235 -5.11 -8.16 -15.71
C THR A 235 -5.10 -9.59 -16.24
N SER A 236 -4.94 -10.57 -15.35
CA SER A 236 -5.58 -11.86 -15.60
C SER A 236 -7.06 -11.58 -15.87
N LEU A 237 -7.42 -11.62 -17.16
CA LEU A 237 -8.74 -11.95 -17.63
C LEU A 237 -9.06 -13.31 -17.05
N GLU A 238 -9.77 -13.31 -15.94
CA GLU A 238 -10.55 -14.45 -15.48
C GLU A 238 -11.82 -13.84 -14.91
N MET A 239 -13.02 -14.33 -15.16
CA MET A 239 -13.53 -15.56 -15.77
C MET A 239 -15.02 -15.31 -16.03
#